data_AF-A0A645GNK3-F1
#
_entry.id   AF-A0A645GNK3-F1
#
_cell.length_a   1.000
_cell.length_b   1.000
_cell.length_c   1.000
_cell.angle_alpha   90.00
_cell.angle_beta   90.00
_cell.angle_gamma   90.00
#
_symmetry.space_group_name_H-M   'P 1'
#
loop_
_entity.id
_entity.type
_entity.pdbx_description
1 polymer ?
#
loop_
_entity_poly.entity_id
_entity_poly.type
_entity_poly.pdbx_seq_one_letter_code
_entity_poly.pdbx_strand_id
1 'polypeptide(L)'
;MDGIQALISKSLSTIFPSYLKVSESIFNSSDSYLQLIIIVILGPILEEMLFRGIIFGYLKKNFNIIAAVIVQALVFGVVHGNIVQGTYAFISGILLAIVYIHYESIFACIIVHMTINLLGTLVNVFLVSKINNEIISIILFAIMGIVCTIIPLIKMIKEYKSKRDEKISI
;
A
#
# COMPACT_ATOMS: atom_id res chain seq x y z
N MET A 1 -7.72 -18.27 4.70
CA MET A 1 -6.53 -17.61 4.11
C MET A 1 -6.60 -17.80 2.62
N ASP A 2 -6.50 -16.71 1.86
CA ASP A 2 -6.45 -16.76 0.39
C ASP A 2 -5.29 -17.64 -0.08
N GLY A 3 -5.42 -18.27 -1.25
CA GLY A 3 -4.48 -19.27 -1.75
C GLY A 3 -3.02 -18.79 -1.82
N ILE A 4 -2.79 -17.50 -2.10
CA ILE A 4 -1.46 -16.89 -2.14
C ILE A 4 -0.85 -16.77 -0.74
N GLN A 5 -1.62 -16.32 0.25
CA GLN A 5 -1.13 -16.23 1.62
C GLN A 5 -0.80 -17.60 2.18
N ALA A 6 -1.61 -18.62 1.89
CA ALA A 6 -1.34 -20.00 2.30
C ALA A 6 -0.02 -20.53 1.71
N LEU A 7 0.27 -20.24 0.44
CA LEU A 7 1.53 -20.58 -0.23
C LEU A 7 2.74 -19.89 0.40
N ILE A 8 2.63 -18.59 0.69
CA ILE A 8 3.69 -17.80 1.34
C ILE A 8 3.95 -18.33 2.75
N SER A 9 2.89 -18.52 3.54
CA SER A 9 3.01 -19.01 4.91
C SER A 9 3.61 -20.41 4.97
N LYS A 10 3.27 -21.30 4.03
CA LYS A 10 3.88 -22.64 3.91
C LYS A 10 5.37 -22.56 3.55
N SER A 11 5.72 -21.69 2.60
CA SER A 11 7.12 -21.52 2.17
C SER A 11 7.98 -20.95 3.31
N LEU A 12 7.49 -19.91 3.98
CA LEU A 12 8.17 -19.28 5.11
C LEU A 12 8.25 -20.19 6.34
N SER A 13 7.21 -20.97 6.65
CA SER A 13 7.24 -21.90 7.78
C SER A 13 8.21 -23.07 7.56
N THR A 14 8.48 -23.43 6.31
CA THR A 14 9.48 -24.45 5.96
C THR A 14 10.90 -23.95 6.20
N ILE A 15 11.17 -22.67 5.91
CA ILE A 15 12.49 -22.04 6.09
C ILE A 15 12.69 -21.56 7.54
N PHE A 16 11.62 -21.03 8.14
CA PHE A 16 11.58 -20.46 9.49
C PHE A 16 10.42 -21.09 10.27
N PRO A 17 10.64 -22.21 10.99
CA PRO A 17 9.59 -22.91 11.73
C PRO A 17 8.87 -22.03 12.77
N SER A 18 9.53 -20.98 13.28
CA SER A 18 8.96 -20.00 14.21
C SER A 18 7.98 -19.01 13.56
N TYR A 19 7.94 -18.92 12.23
CA TYR A 19 7.07 -17.99 11.49
C TYR A 19 5.60 -18.16 11.87
N LEU A 20 5.12 -19.40 11.98
CA LEU A 20 3.72 -19.65 12.32
C LEU A 20 3.37 -19.13 13.72
N LYS A 21 4.24 -19.35 14.70
CA LYS A 21 4.03 -18.85 16.07
C LYS A 21 4.00 -17.33 16.12
N VAL A 22 4.90 -16.66 15.38
CA VAL A 22 4.95 -15.19 15.32
C VAL A 22 3.74 -14.63 14.59
N SER A 23 3.39 -15.22 13.44
CA SER A 23 2.21 -14.86 12.65
C SER A 23 0.94 -14.98 13.49
N GLU A 24 0.73 -16.14 14.11
CA GLU A 24 -0.41 -16.40 14.99
C GLU A 24 -0.45 -15.42 16.18
N SER A 25 0.71 -15.11 16.77
CA SER A 25 0.79 -14.11 17.84
C SER A 25 0.39 -12.71 17.37
N ILE A 26 0.73 -12.31 16.14
CA ILE A 26 0.35 -11.00 15.56
C ILE A 26 -1.13 -10.95 15.20
N PHE A 27 -1.70 -12.05 14.71
CA PHE A 27 -3.11 -12.12 14.28
C PHE A 27 -4.08 -12.37 15.44
N ASN A 28 -3.64 -13.05 16.50
CA ASN A 28 -4.47 -13.37 17.68
C ASN A 28 -4.20 -12.42 18.86
N SER A 29 -3.19 -11.56 18.81
CA SER A 29 -2.98 -10.56 19.85
C SER A 29 -4.11 -9.55 19.84
N SER A 30 -4.92 -9.56 20.91
CA SER A 30 -5.88 -8.51 21.27
C SER A 30 -5.21 -7.14 21.51
N ASP A 31 -3.88 -7.10 21.54
CA ASP A 31 -3.06 -5.89 21.71
C ASP A 31 -3.04 -5.06 20.42
N SER A 32 -4.08 -4.25 20.28
CA SER A 32 -4.29 -3.28 19.20
C SER A 32 -3.03 -2.46 18.85
N TYR A 33 -2.17 -2.15 19.83
CA TYR A 33 -0.99 -1.30 19.63
C TYR A 33 0.13 -1.94 18.79
N LEU A 34 0.45 -3.22 19.03
CA LEU A 34 1.51 -3.89 18.25
C LEU A 34 1.07 -4.08 16.80
N GLN A 35 -0.18 -4.47 16.61
CA GLN A 35 -0.77 -4.61 15.29
C GLN A 35 -0.81 -3.29 14.53
N LEU A 36 -1.14 -2.17 15.21
CA LEU A 36 -1.08 -0.83 14.65
C LEU A 36 0.34 -0.46 14.19
N ILE A 37 1.36 -0.72 15.01
CA ILE A 37 2.76 -0.46 14.63
C ILE A 37 3.15 -1.26 13.38
N ILE A 38 2.74 -2.52 13.30
CA ILE A 38 3.03 -3.38 12.14
C ILE A 38 2.34 -2.84 10.88
N ILE A 39 1.03 -2.57 10.94
CA ILE A 39 0.23 -2.15 9.78
C ILE A 39 0.61 -0.74 9.31
N VAL A 40 0.86 0.18 10.24
CA VAL A 40 1.06 1.60 9.92
C VAL A 40 2.52 1.93 9.68
N ILE A 41 3.47 1.23 10.31
CA ILE A 41 4.89 1.60 10.28
C ILE A 41 5.73 0.53 9.59
N LEU A 42 5.82 -0.68 10.18
CA LEU A 42 6.77 -1.68 9.71
C LEU A 42 6.41 -2.25 8.33
N GLY A 43 5.12 -2.52 8.10
CA GLY A 43 4.59 -2.98 6.81
C GLY A 43 4.96 -2.02 5.69
N PRO A 44 4.54 -0.74 5.76
CA PRO A 44 4.89 0.26 4.75
C PRO A 44 6.39 0.41 4.49
N ILE A 45 7.24 0.36 5.52
CA ILE A 45 8.70 0.42 5.31
C ILE A 45 9.18 -0.75 4.44
N LEU A 46 8.83 -1.99 4.83
CA LEU A 46 9.27 -3.19 4.13
C LEU A 46 8.69 -3.26 2.73
N GLU A 47 7.41 -2.90 2.58
CA GLU A 47 6.74 -2.84 1.29
C GLU A 47 7.40 -1.82 0.37
N GLU A 48 7.69 -0.60 0.81
CA GLU A 48 8.35 0.38 -0.06
C GLU A 48 9.78 -0.02 -0.43
N MET A 49 10.55 -0.61 0.49
CA MET A 49 11.89 -1.10 0.19
C MET A 49 11.84 -2.18 -0.91
N LEU A 50 10.90 -3.11 -0.83
CA LEU A 50 10.74 -4.17 -1.82
C LEU A 50 10.16 -3.64 -3.14
N PHE A 51 9.02 -2.97 -3.08
CA PHE A 51 8.27 -2.59 -4.27
C PHE A 51 8.90 -1.41 -5.01
N ARG A 52 9.42 -0.40 -4.31
CA ARG A 52 9.99 0.82 -4.95
C ARG A 52 11.49 0.69 -5.12
N GLY A 53 12.18 0.17 -4.11
CA GLY A 53 13.62 -0.07 -4.18
C GLY A 53 14.01 -1.14 -5.19
N ILE A 54 13.40 -2.33 -5.09
CA ILE A 54 13.82 -3.51 -5.86
C ILE A 54 12.98 -3.68 -7.13
N ILE A 55 11.66 -3.91 -6.99
CA ILE A 55 10.79 -4.30 -8.11
C ILE A 55 10.67 -3.14 -9.11
N PHE A 56 10.25 -1.96 -8.67
CA PHE A 56 10.12 -0.79 -9.54
C PHE A 56 11.48 -0.36 -10.10
N GLY A 57 12.53 -0.37 -9.27
CA GLY A 57 13.89 -0.05 -9.70
C GLY A 57 14.39 -0.96 -10.84
N TYR A 58 14.09 -2.26 -10.77
CA TYR A 58 14.36 -3.19 -11.85
C TYR A 58 13.50 -2.92 -13.08
N LEU A 59 12.19 -2.73 -12.92
CA LEU A 59 11.27 -2.52 -14.04
C LEU A 59 11.57 -1.22 -14.80
N LYS A 60 11.86 -0.12 -14.08
CA LYS A 60 12.21 1.19 -14.67
C LYS A 60 13.48 1.13 -15.52
N LYS A 61 14.42 0.22 -15.23
CA LYS A 61 15.67 0.04 -16.01
C LYS A 61 15.47 -0.77 -17.29
N ASN A 62 14.49 -1.68 -17.32
CA ASN A 62 14.34 -2.66 -18.39
C ASN A 62 13.10 -2.44 -19.27
N PHE A 63 12.15 -1.63 -18.83
CA PHE A 63 10.89 -1.37 -19.52
C PHE A 63 10.58 0.13 -19.57
N ASN A 64 9.60 0.51 -20.39
CA ASN A 64 9.11 1.90 -20.37
C ASN A 64 8.43 2.21 -19.03
N ILE A 65 8.40 3.49 -18.68
CA ILE A 65 7.96 3.95 -17.35
C ILE A 65 6.51 3.57 -17.05
N ILE A 66 5.63 3.59 -18.05
CA ILE A 66 4.20 3.27 -17.88
C ILE A 66 4.03 1.79 -17.55
N ALA A 67 4.70 0.91 -18.29
CA ALA A 67 4.70 -0.53 -18.02
C ALA A 67 5.29 -0.82 -16.63
N ALA A 68 6.38 -0.16 -16.25
CA ALA A 68 6.97 -0.32 -14.92
C ALA A 68 5.98 0.05 -13.80
N VAL A 69 5.24 1.16 -13.94
CA VAL A 69 4.22 1.59 -12.97
C VAL A 69 3.08 0.58 -12.89
N ILE A 70 2.50 0.18 -14.03
CA ILE A 70 1.33 -0.70 -14.07
C ILE A 70 1.69 -2.09 -13.52
N VAL A 71 2.81 -2.67 -13.96
CA VAL A 71 3.23 -4.00 -13.52
C VAL A 71 3.58 -4.01 -12.04
N GLN A 72 4.34 -3.02 -11.55
CA GLN A 72 4.65 -2.93 -10.12
C GLN A 72 3.38 -2.80 -9.27
N ALA A 73 2.45 -1.92 -9.66
CA ALA A 73 1.21 -1.72 -8.95
C ALA A 73 0.32 -2.97 -8.96
N LEU A 74 0.29 -3.70 -10.08
CA LEU A 74 -0.47 -4.94 -10.21
C LEU A 74 0.06 -6.01 -9.26
N VAL A 75 1.39 -6.22 -9.23
CA VAL A 75 2.02 -7.16 -8.30
C VAL A 75 1.73 -6.74 -6.86
N PHE A 76 1.82 -5.44 -6.56
CA PHE A 76 1.49 -4.91 -5.24
C PHE A 76 0.04 -5.18 -4.82
N GLY A 77 -0.93 -5.03 -5.72
CA GLY A 77 -2.32 -5.40 -5.45
C GLY A 77 -2.51 -6.90 -5.23
N VAL A 78 -1.89 -7.75 -6.06
CA VAL A 78 -2.08 -9.21 -6.01
C VAL A 78 -1.53 -9.84 -4.73
N VAL A 79 -0.38 -9.36 -4.20
CA VAL A 79 0.22 -9.96 -2.99
C VAL A 79 -0.66 -9.82 -1.74
N HIS A 80 -1.62 -8.90 -1.73
CA HIS A 80 -2.55 -8.72 -0.62
C HIS A 80 -3.57 -9.85 -0.47
N GLY A 81 -3.73 -10.70 -1.49
CA GLY A 81 -4.47 -11.96 -1.40
C GLY A 81 -5.99 -11.85 -1.56
N ASN A 82 -6.60 -10.68 -1.30
CA ASN A 82 -8.05 -10.48 -1.47
C ASN A 82 -8.36 -9.35 -2.45
N ILE A 83 -9.50 -9.46 -3.15
CA ILE A 83 -9.85 -8.56 -4.25
C ILE A 83 -10.17 -7.13 -3.78
N VAL A 84 -10.80 -6.98 -2.61
CA VAL A 84 -11.19 -5.67 -2.06
C VAL A 84 -9.93 -4.86 -1.74
N GLN A 85 -9.01 -5.45 -0.99
CA GLN A 85 -7.72 -4.86 -0.67
C GLN A 85 -6.82 -4.70 -1.88
N GLY A 86 -6.75 -5.72 -2.74
CA GLY A 86 -5.96 -5.68 -3.96
C GLY A 86 -6.35 -4.51 -4.88
N THR A 87 -7.64 -4.14 -4.91
CA THR A 87 -8.12 -3.02 -5.73
C THR A 87 -7.57 -1.68 -5.24
N TYR A 88 -7.74 -1.34 -3.95
CA TYR A 88 -7.21 -0.07 -3.45
C TYR A 88 -5.68 -0.09 -3.28
N ALA A 89 -5.08 -1.26 -3.05
CA ALA A 89 -3.62 -1.43 -3.06
C ALA A 89 -3.05 -1.18 -4.46
N PHE A 90 -3.68 -1.67 -5.53
CA PHE A 90 -3.28 -1.38 -6.91
C PHE A 90 -3.26 0.13 -7.19
N ILE A 91 -4.34 0.84 -6.83
CA ILE A 91 -4.46 2.30 -7.02
C ILE A 91 -3.39 3.05 -6.22
N SER A 92 -3.20 2.68 -4.94
CA SER A 92 -2.13 3.21 -4.09
C SER A 92 -0.75 2.90 -4.67
N GLY A 93 -0.62 1.73 -5.28
CA GLY A 93 0.55 1.23 -6.00
C GLY A 93 1.03 2.23 -7.05
N ILE A 94 0.10 2.67 -7.90
CA ILE A 94 0.32 3.68 -8.94
C ILE A 94 0.71 5.01 -8.32
N LEU A 95 -0.03 5.49 -7.30
CA LEU A 95 0.28 6.76 -6.64
C LEU A 95 1.70 6.79 -6.07
N LEU A 96 2.08 5.77 -5.31
CA LEU A 96 3.39 5.68 -4.70
C LEU A 96 4.51 5.54 -5.75
N ALA A 97 4.26 4.87 -6.88
CA ALA A 97 5.21 4.86 -7.99
C ALA A 97 5.38 6.27 -8.60
N ILE A 98 4.31 7.07 -8.71
CA ILE A 98 4.40 8.46 -9.18
C ILE A 98 5.14 9.34 -8.16
N VAL A 99 4.89 9.16 -6.85
CA VAL A 99 5.66 9.81 -5.77
C VAL A 99 7.15 9.48 -5.93
N TYR A 100 7.49 8.21 -6.13
CA TYR A 100 8.87 7.79 -6.33
C TYR A 100 9.50 8.43 -7.57
N ILE A 101 8.78 8.49 -8.71
CA ILE A 101 9.28 9.13 -9.93
C ILE A 101 9.54 10.61 -9.71
N HIS A 102 8.67 11.30 -8.95
CA HIS A 102 8.76 12.74 -8.78
C HIS A 102 9.83 13.16 -7.76
N TYR A 103 9.89 12.47 -6.62
CA TYR A 103 10.79 12.81 -5.52
C TYR A 103 12.09 12.01 -5.52
N GLU A 104 12.20 10.98 -6.36
CA GLU A 104 13.33 10.04 -6.41
C GLU A 104 13.74 9.49 -5.03
N SER A 105 12.76 9.33 -4.14
CA SER A 105 12.98 9.04 -2.73
C SER A 105 12.05 7.93 -2.24
N ILE A 106 12.65 6.83 -1.79
CA ILE A 106 11.91 5.75 -1.09
C ILE A 106 11.34 6.29 0.23
N PHE A 107 12.06 7.18 0.91
CA PHE A 107 11.61 7.76 2.17
C PHE A 107 10.32 8.59 2.00
N ALA A 108 10.20 9.34 0.90
CA ALA A 108 8.96 10.04 0.56
C ALA A 108 7.79 9.06 0.37
N CYS A 109 8.02 7.93 -0.30
CA CYS A 109 7.01 6.89 -0.49
C CYS A 109 6.61 6.26 0.85
N ILE A 110 7.57 6.00 1.74
CA ILE A 110 7.32 5.45 3.08
C ILE A 110 6.38 6.37 3.85
N ILE A 111 6.67 7.67 3.92
CA ILE A 111 5.83 8.63 4.66
C ILE A 111 4.40 8.67 4.10
N VAL A 112 4.27 8.73 2.76
CA VAL A 112 2.96 8.75 2.11
C VAL A 112 2.20 7.46 2.40
N HIS A 113 2.86 6.30 2.32
CA HIS A 113 2.24 5.01 2.56
C HIS A 113 1.84 4.83 4.03
N MET A 114 2.70 5.20 4.99
CA MET A 114 2.35 5.24 6.42
C MET A 114 1.12 6.12 6.66
N THR A 115 1.03 7.25 5.98
CA THR A 115 -0.11 8.17 6.10
C THR A 115 -1.40 7.54 5.56
N ILE A 116 -1.34 6.87 4.40
CA ILE A 116 -2.48 6.13 3.82
C ILE A 116 -2.96 5.04 4.80
N ASN A 117 -2.03 4.24 5.34
CA ASN A 117 -2.38 3.16 6.26
C ASN A 117 -2.91 3.68 7.61
N LEU A 118 -2.33 4.75 8.15
CA LEU A 118 -2.82 5.38 9.38
C LEU A 118 -4.25 5.89 9.21
N LEU A 119 -4.51 6.68 8.16
CA LEU A 119 -5.84 7.24 7.90
C LEU A 119 -6.86 6.14 7.62
N GLY A 120 -6.50 5.14 6.81
CA GLY A 120 -7.35 3.97 6.57
C GLY A 120 -7.70 3.26 7.88
N THR A 121 -6.70 2.98 8.72
CA THR A 121 -6.92 2.25 9.98
C THR A 121 -7.80 3.04 10.96
N LEU A 122 -7.56 4.35 11.12
CA LEU A 122 -8.40 5.21 11.97
C LEU A 122 -9.85 5.27 11.50
N VAL A 123 -10.05 5.40 10.18
CA VAL A 123 -11.39 5.41 9.58
C VAL A 123 -12.08 4.07 9.80
N ASN A 124 -11.37 2.95 9.64
CA ASN A 124 -11.94 1.61 9.85
C ASN A 124 -12.46 1.45 11.28
N VAL A 125 -11.65 1.80 12.28
CA VAL A 125 -12.04 1.75 13.70
C VAL A 125 -13.29 2.61 13.97
N PHE A 126 -13.37 3.80 13.37
CA PHE A 126 -14.51 4.69 13.55
C PHE A 126 -15.78 4.23 12.81
N LEU A 127 -15.65 3.67 11.60
CA LEU A 127 -16.79 3.19 10.81
C LEU A 127 -17.37 1.90 11.41
N VAL A 128 -16.51 0.93 11.73
CA VAL A 128 -16.94 -0.36 12.29
C VAL A 128 -17.59 -0.19 13.66
N SER A 129 -17.13 0.76 14.49
CA SER A 129 -17.76 1.02 15.79
C SER A 129 -19.15 1.67 15.71
N LYS A 130 -19.53 2.22 14.55
CA LYS A 130 -20.78 2.99 14.40
C LYS A 130 -21.81 2.33 13.48
N ILE A 131 -21.40 1.39 12.63
CA ILE A 131 -22.25 0.77 11.62
C ILE A 131 -22.43 -0.72 11.94
N ASN A 132 -23.65 -1.11 12.32
CA ASN A 132 -24.04 -2.50 12.61
C ASN A 132 -24.23 -3.37 11.35
N ASN A 133 -23.60 -3.02 10.22
CA ASN A 133 -23.69 -3.77 8.97
C ASN A 133 -22.30 -3.89 8.34
N GLU A 134 -21.77 -5.11 8.34
CA GLU A 134 -20.42 -5.42 7.87
C GLU A 134 -20.19 -5.06 6.39
N ILE A 135 -21.17 -5.32 5.52
CA ILE A 135 -21.07 -5.04 4.08
C ILE A 135 -20.96 -3.53 3.85
N ILE A 136 -21.78 -2.73 4.56
CA ILE A 136 -21.73 -1.27 4.47
C ILE A 136 -20.38 -0.74 4.97
N SER A 137 -19.85 -1.29 6.07
CA SER A 137 -18.53 -0.92 6.59
C SER A 137 -17.41 -1.21 5.59
N ILE A 138 -17.43 -2.38 4.93
CA ILE A 138 -16.45 -2.74 3.90
C ILE A 138 -16.53 -1.79 2.70
N ILE A 139 -17.74 -1.48 2.21
CA ILE A 139 -17.93 -0.57 1.08
C ILE A 139 -17.41 0.83 1.41
N LEU A 140 -17.75 1.37 2.59
CA LEU A 140 -17.29 2.69 3.01
C LEU A 140 -15.78 2.74 3.21
N PHE A 141 -15.18 1.68 3.74
CA PHE A 141 -13.73 1.56 3.87
C PHE A 141 -13.05 1.57 2.49
N ALA A 142 -13.57 0.81 1.52
CA ALA A 142 -13.04 0.81 0.16
C ALA A 142 -13.17 2.18 -0.52
N ILE A 143 -14.32 2.85 -0.39
CA ILE A 143 -14.54 4.21 -0.91
C ILE A 143 -13.55 5.19 -0.27
N MET A 144 -13.37 5.15 1.05
CA MET A 144 -12.46 6.06 1.74
C MET A 144 -11.01 5.82 1.34
N GLY A 145 -10.58 4.56 1.22
CA GLY A 145 -9.24 4.21 0.72
C GLY A 145 -8.99 4.80 -0.67
N ILE A 146 -9.99 4.74 -1.55
CA ILE A 146 -9.93 5.36 -2.88
C ILE A 146 -9.88 6.89 -2.78
N VAL A 147 -10.70 7.52 -1.94
CA VAL A 147 -10.72 9.00 -1.77
C VAL A 147 -9.40 9.51 -1.20
N CYS A 148 -8.89 8.88 -0.14
CA CYS A 148 -7.62 9.22 0.50
C CYS A 148 -6.41 9.07 -0.41
N THR A 149 -6.51 8.29 -1.50
CA THR A 149 -5.43 8.07 -2.46
C THR A 149 -5.60 8.91 -3.73
N ILE A 150 -6.80 8.99 -4.29
CA ILE A 150 -7.08 9.74 -5.52
C ILE A 150 -6.92 11.26 -5.32
N ILE A 151 -7.36 11.81 -4.17
CA ILE A 151 -7.25 13.27 -3.95
C ILE A 151 -5.79 13.73 -3.93
N PRO A 152 -4.88 13.12 -3.14
CA PRO A 152 -3.46 13.45 -3.20
C PRO A 152 -2.85 13.22 -4.58
N LEU A 153 -3.24 12.15 -5.30
CA LEU A 153 -2.76 11.86 -6.65
C LEU A 153 -3.06 13.02 -7.61
N ILE A 154 -4.32 13.47 -7.65
CA ILE A 154 -4.75 14.56 -8.53
C ILE A 154 -4.03 15.85 -8.18
N LYS A 155 -3.91 16.17 -6.88
CA LYS A 155 -3.23 17.38 -6.42
C LYS A 155 -1.76 17.38 -6.83
N MET A 156 -1.07 16.25 -6.65
CA MET A 156 0.33 16.09 -7.03
C MET A 156 0.54 16.21 -8.54
N ILE A 157 -0.33 15.60 -9.36
CA ILE A 157 -0.28 15.73 -10.83
C ILE A 157 -0.50 17.18 -11.28
N LYS A 158 -1.44 17.91 -10.66
CA LYS A 158 -1.69 19.33 -10.97
C LYS A 158 -0.49 20.21 -10.62
N GLU A 159 0.07 20.02 -9.42
CA GLU A 159 1.24 20.79 -8.96
C GLU A 159 2.46 20.54 -9.85
N TYR A 160 2.66 19.28 -10.28
CA TYR A 160 3.72 18.93 -11.23
C TYR A 160 3.56 19.66 -12.57
N LYS A 161 2.36 19.65 -13.16
CA LYS A 161 2.10 20.35 -14.42
C LYS A 161 2.38 21.85 -14.29
N SER A 162 1.89 22.48 -13.21
CA SER A 162 2.10 23.90 -12.94
C SER A 162 3.59 24.27 -12.92
N LYS A 163 4.41 23.55 -12.13
CA LYS A 163 5.86 23.80 -12.03
C LYS A 163 6.61 23.58 -13.34
N ARG A 164 6.16 22.60 -14.14
CA ARG A 164 6.78 22.32 -15.45
C ARG A 164 6.47 23.44 -16.44
N ASP A 165 5.23 23.91 -16.48
CA ASP A 165 4.78 24.92 -17.42
C ASP A 165 5.42 26.30 -17.10
N GLU A 166 5.59 26.64 -15.81
CA GLU A 166 6.39 27.82 -15.37
C GLU A 166 7.84 27.76 -15.88
N LYS A 167 8.45 26.58 -15.89
CA LYS A 167 9.85 26.38 -16.30
C LYS A 167 10.07 26.51 -17.81
N ILE A 168 9.01 26.37 -18.62
CA ILE A 168 9.03 26.48 -20.09
C ILE A 168 8.75 27.93 -20.53
N SER A 169 8.07 28.72 -19.68
CA SER A 169 7.75 30.13 -19.94
C SER A 169 8.87 31.13 -19.64
N ILE A 170 10.04 30.67 -19.19
CA ILE A 170 11.26 31.46 -18.89
C ILE A 170 12.31 31.13 -19.94
#